data_AF-A0AAD5VF18-F1
#
_entry.id   AF-A0AAD5VF18-F1
#
_cell.length_a   1.000
_cell.length_b   1.000
_cell.length_c   1.000
_cell.angle_alpha   90.00
_cell.angle_beta   90.00
_cell.angle_gamma   90.00
#
_symmetry.space_group_name_H-M   'P 1'
#
loop_
_entity.id
_entity.type
_entity.pdbx_description
1 polymer ?
#
loop_
_entity_poly.entity_id
_entity_poly.type
_entity_poly.pdbx_seq_one_letter_code
_entity_poly.pdbx_strand_id
1 'polypeptide(L)'
;MVTSADFLIYGTLRILKPLQHQYLQDEHEFRTHPGHIKGACARGFDCSYRHVKQSGMAGEQDQTTEVDVEDGAVDFFSPEGLAIGVGSIYEERHNLNPSEVHNHLKDFLHDHYHFDTAARSAARAQEFLETVVKGNAIYHIGDALRFEPVNTAIGSLTGALSFQRGYFPIFQFFSCDFILKSTLHKNINALYTVIKNSHDHVFGTLQTCLEAMMAAKSWKDPNASLVSPLQNTLDGLTVFRTLTTVFLQYFQRYKDGVRSHSGVPQFIQRFSEWFNLWASDVSAIPARFDDTITSVSEDRRKLAVRHLSDEIDRLLAIVERESGLVLSLKKAPPRSNITHEQLNQAHTAQLAQTYDPPGQLRAEGPRHDNDFEAIEDIRIAPTHSELFSPIAPYMPVFSPNAPHHLPAGSMERHLDIQFRLLREELM
;
A
#
# COMPACT_ATOMS: atom_id res chain seq x y z
N MET A 1 30.20 63.05 19.35
CA MET A 1 30.97 63.26 18.12
C MET A 1 30.50 62.26 17.08
N VAL A 2 29.80 62.71 16.04
CA VAL A 2 29.57 61.98 14.79
C VAL A 2 29.58 63.04 13.68
N THR A 3 30.33 62.82 12.62
CA THR A 3 30.44 63.69 11.43
C THR A 3 30.27 62.79 10.22
N SER A 4 29.16 62.87 9.47
CA SER A 4 28.75 63.98 8.59
C SER A 4 29.56 64.02 7.30
N ALA A 5 28.94 63.53 6.22
CA ALA A 5 29.31 63.75 4.82
C ALA A 5 28.12 63.32 3.92
N ASP A 6 27.15 64.22 3.75
CA ASP A 6 26.14 64.08 2.69
C ASP A 6 26.79 64.26 1.30
N PHE A 7 26.15 63.77 0.23
CA PHE A 7 25.75 64.68 -0.86
C PHE A 7 24.65 64.06 -1.75
N LEU A 8 23.76 64.91 -2.27
CA LEU A 8 22.66 64.52 -3.15
C LEU A 8 23.02 64.72 -4.63
N ILE A 9 22.37 63.96 -5.52
CA ILE A 9 22.03 64.43 -6.86
C ILE A 9 20.54 64.17 -7.12
N TYR A 10 19.80 65.26 -7.40
CA TYR A 10 18.43 65.28 -7.94
C TYR A 10 18.48 65.45 -9.46
N GLY A 11 17.44 65.02 -10.20
CA GLY A 11 17.34 65.26 -11.67
C GLY A 11 16.55 64.17 -12.43
N THR A 12 15.26 63.97 -12.20
CA THR A 12 14.13 64.78 -12.72
C THR A 12 13.89 64.64 -14.23
N LEU A 13 12.84 63.88 -14.61
CA LEU A 13 11.92 64.26 -15.68
C LEU A 13 10.59 63.47 -15.58
N ARG A 14 9.49 64.16 -15.26
CA ARG A 14 8.09 63.72 -15.44
C ARG A 14 7.53 64.41 -16.68
N ILE A 15 6.68 63.73 -17.46
CA ILE A 15 5.60 64.22 -18.37
C ILE A 15 5.13 63.00 -19.19
N LEU A 16 3.85 62.64 -19.40
CA LEU A 16 2.56 63.10 -18.83
C LEU A 16 1.54 61.92 -18.76
N LYS A 17 0.40 62.13 -18.08
CA LYS A 17 -0.80 61.24 -17.94
C LYS A 17 -1.82 61.47 -19.10
N PRO A 18 -3.09 60.95 -19.12
CA PRO A 18 -3.81 59.93 -18.30
C PRO A 18 -4.44 58.80 -19.17
N LEU A 19 -5.11 57.74 -18.66
CA LEU A 19 -6.48 57.56 -18.08
C LEU A 19 -6.63 56.03 -17.82
N GLN A 20 -7.47 55.44 -16.95
CA GLN A 20 -8.55 55.81 -16.01
C GLN A 20 -8.25 55.15 -14.63
N HIS A 21 -8.66 55.67 -13.46
CA HIS A 21 -9.89 55.29 -12.71
C HIS A 21 -10.20 53.77 -12.70
N GLN A 22 -10.51 53.07 -11.60
CA GLN A 22 -10.68 53.37 -10.15
C GLN A 22 -10.73 51.96 -9.47
N TYR A 23 -10.24 51.64 -8.26
CA TYR A 23 -10.55 52.13 -6.91
C TYR A 23 -9.53 51.50 -5.91
N LEU A 24 -9.44 52.02 -4.69
CA LEU A 24 -8.85 51.32 -3.52
C LEU A 24 -9.87 51.42 -2.38
N GLN A 25 -9.83 50.48 -1.43
CA GLN A 25 -10.87 50.21 -0.40
C GLN A 25 -12.06 49.40 -0.94
N ASP A 26 -12.09 48.13 -0.53
CA ASP A 26 -13.15 47.46 0.26
C ASP A 26 -12.44 46.21 0.85
N GLU A 27 -12.18 46.17 2.17
CA GLU A 27 -13.07 45.62 3.23
C GLU A 27 -13.12 44.07 3.24
N HIS A 28 -13.17 43.50 4.45
CA HIS A 28 -13.00 42.06 4.71
C HIS A 28 -14.29 41.25 4.45
N GLU A 29 -14.88 41.39 3.26
CA GLU A 29 -16.18 40.77 2.95
C GLU A 29 -16.04 39.27 2.62
N PHE A 30 -16.40 38.42 3.58
CA PHE A 30 -16.53 36.97 3.43
C PHE A 30 -17.70 36.62 2.49
N ARG A 31 -17.49 36.74 1.17
CA ARG A 31 -18.49 36.38 0.15
C ARG A 31 -18.69 34.86 0.04
N THR A 32 -19.51 34.34 0.94
CA THR A 32 -20.15 33.03 0.76
C THR A 32 -21.11 33.08 -0.44
N HIS A 33 -20.85 32.28 -1.47
CA HIS A 33 -21.78 32.16 -2.59
C HIS A 33 -23.08 31.46 -2.12
N PRO A 34 -24.27 32.06 -2.31
CA PRO A 34 -25.53 31.44 -1.90
C PRO A 34 -25.96 30.38 -2.93
N GLY A 35 -25.61 29.12 -2.67
CA GLY A 35 -26.05 27.97 -3.48
C GLY A 35 -25.34 26.67 -3.10
N HIS A 36 -26.00 25.53 -3.37
CA HIS A 36 -25.56 24.14 -3.10
C HIS A 36 -25.62 23.65 -1.65
N ILE A 37 -26.86 23.35 -1.23
CA ILE A 37 -27.17 22.48 -0.10
C ILE A 37 -26.70 21.04 -0.43
N LYS A 38 -26.26 20.26 0.58
CA LYS A 38 -25.71 18.87 0.48
C LYS A 38 -24.32 18.70 -0.16
N GLY A 39 -23.36 19.56 0.17
CA GLY A 39 -21.93 19.18 0.24
C GLY A 39 -21.21 18.70 -1.04
N ALA A 40 -21.81 18.87 -2.22
CA ALA A 40 -21.26 18.45 -3.50
C ALA A 40 -21.02 19.67 -4.39
N CYS A 41 -19.75 19.96 -4.68
CA CYS A 41 -19.38 21.01 -5.64
C CYS A 41 -19.52 20.48 -7.07
N ALA A 42 -20.13 21.26 -7.97
CA ALA A 42 -20.25 20.92 -9.39
C ALA A 42 -18.90 20.83 -10.13
N ARG A 43 -17.81 21.33 -9.54
CA ARG A 43 -16.43 21.18 -10.04
C ARG A 43 -15.65 20.01 -9.39
N GLY A 44 -16.26 19.22 -8.51
CA GLY A 44 -15.58 18.08 -7.86
C GLY A 44 -14.26 18.48 -7.21
N PHE A 45 -13.19 17.74 -7.55
CA PHE A 45 -11.81 18.00 -7.12
C PHE A 45 -11.10 19.09 -7.94
N ASP A 46 -11.66 19.55 -9.07
CA ASP A 46 -11.15 20.71 -9.82
C ASP A 46 -11.59 22.06 -9.20
N CYS A 47 -11.97 22.07 -7.91
CA CYS A 47 -12.50 23.25 -7.25
C CYS A 47 -11.40 24.11 -6.58
N SER A 48 -11.19 25.31 -7.12
CA SER A 48 -10.25 26.31 -6.60
C SER A 48 -10.66 26.97 -5.27
N TYR A 49 -11.85 26.67 -4.73
CA TYR A 49 -12.38 27.29 -3.50
C TYR A 49 -12.30 26.33 -2.29
N ARG A 50 -12.54 26.85 -1.07
CA ARG A 50 -12.54 26.07 0.17
C ARG A 50 -13.96 25.60 0.48
N HIS A 51 -14.16 24.31 0.67
CA HIS A 51 -15.47 23.77 1.08
C HIS A 51 -15.62 23.85 2.61
N VAL A 52 -16.79 24.30 3.06
CA VAL A 52 -17.15 24.47 4.49
C VAL A 52 -18.58 23.93 4.70
N LYS A 53 -18.79 23.11 5.73
CA LYS A 53 -20.12 22.59 6.09
C LYS A 53 -20.89 23.64 6.89
N GLN A 54 -21.99 24.15 6.32
CA GLN A 54 -22.83 25.16 6.98
C GLN A 54 -23.60 24.52 8.15
N SER A 55 -23.40 25.04 9.36
CA SER A 55 -23.97 24.46 10.58
C SER A 55 -25.23 25.21 11.03
N GLY A 56 -26.37 24.52 11.02
CA GLY A 56 -27.58 24.90 11.76
C GLY A 56 -28.66 25.65 10.99
N MET A 57 -29.68 24.91 10.56
CA MET A 57 -31.09 25.31 10.73
C MET A 57 -31.87 24.06 11.19
N ALA A 58 -32.96 24.26 11.93
CA ALA A 58 -33.83 23.19 12.42
C ALA A 58 -35.19 23.24 11.71
N GLY A 59 -35.85 22.09 11.58
CA GLY A 59 -37.01 21.88 10.72
C GLY A 59 -36.62 21.15 9.42
N GLU A 60 -37.36 20.16 8.94
CA GLU A 60 -38.57 19.51 9.47
C GLU A 60 -38.44 17.98 9.40
N GLN A 61 -39.45 17.26 9.92
CA GLN A 61 -39.49 15.80 9.92
C GLN A 61 -39.76 15.25 8.51
N ASP A 62 -39.11 14.15 8.16
CA ASP A 62 -39.66 13.18 7.20
C ASP A 62 -39.41 11.76 7.71
N GLN A 63 -40.36 10.85 7.50
CA GLN A 63 -40.37 9.50 8.08
C GLN A 63 -40.27 8.44 6.98
N THR A 64 -39.08 7.86 6.79
CA THR A 64 -38.92 6.67 5.95
C THR A 64 -38.01 5.63 6.60
N THR A 65 -38.64 4.53 7.04
CA THR A 65 -38.07 3.19 7.26
C THR A 65 -36.74 3.08 8.01
N GLU A 66 -36.82 2.56 9.23
CA GLU A 66 -35.73 1.82 9.87
C GLU A 66 -35.24 0.70 8.94
N VAL A 67 -33.94 0.67 8.69
CA VAL A 67 -33.20 -0.50 8.22
C VAL A 67 -32.04 -0.63 9.19
N ASP A 68 -31.93 -1.76 9.87
CA ASP A 68 -30.79 -2.06 10.73
C ASP A 68 -29.50 -2.06 9.89
N VAL A 69 -28.76 -0.96 9.96
CA VAL A 69 -27.34 -0.94 9.67
C VAL A 69 -26.66 -1.20 11.00
N GLU A 70 -26.12 -2.41 11.18
CA GLU A 70 -25.29 -2.73 12.33
C GLU A 70 -24.18 -1.67 12.44
N ASP A 71 -24.12 -1.00 13.59
CA ASP A 71 -23.12 0.05 13.84
C ASP A 71 -21.70 -0.53 13.67
N GLY A 72 -20.76 0.33 13.27
CA GLY A 72 -19.39 -0.02 12.90
C GLY A 72 -18.52 -0.42 14.10
N ALA A 73 -18.98 -1.39 14.89
CA ALA A 73 -18.31 -1.94 16.05
C ALA A 73 -16.99 -2.61 15.62
N VAL A 74 -15.91 -1.82 15.67
CA VAL A 74 -14.54 -2.29 15.50
C VAL A 74 -14.31 -3.42 16.51
N ASP A 75 -14.12 -4.64 16.00
CA ASP A 75 -13.92 -5.83 16.83
C ASP A 75 -12.84 -5.58 17.89
N PHE A 76 -13.16 -5.86 19.16
CA PHE A 76 -12.26 -5.64 20.28
C PHE A 76 -10.95 -6.43 20.14
N PHE A 77 -10.95 -7.55 19.41
CA PHE A 77 -9.78 -8.37 19.12
C PHE A 77 -9.06 -8.01 17.81
N SER A 78 -9.60 -7.08 17.01
CA SER A 78 -8.94 -6.56 15.81
C SER A 78 -7.69 -5.72 16.16
N PRO A 79 -6.72 -5.58 15.23
CA PRO A 79 -5.58 -4.68 15.44
C PRO A 79 -6.00 -3.26 15.80
N GLU A 80 -7.12 -2.79 15.25
CA GLU A 80 -7.69 -1.46 15.45
C GLU A 80 -8.28 -1.31 16.86
N GLY A 81 -9.13 -2.25 17.28
CA GLY A 81 -9.72 -2.28 18.63
C GLY A 81 -8.66 -2.36 19.73
N LEU A 82 -7.62 -3.16 19.50
CA LEU A 82 -6.47 -3.27 20.42
C LEU A 82 -5.64 -1.98 20.47
N ALA A 83 -5.46 -1.26 19.37
CA ALA A 83 -4.74 0.02 19.37
C ALA A 83 -5.51 1.11 20.13
N ILE A 84 -6.82 1.23 19.89
CA ILE A 84 -7.71 2.16 20.59
C ILE A 84 -7.72 1.86 22.10
N GLY A 85 -7.83 0.59 22.47
CA GLY A 85 -7.78 0.15 23.87
C GLY A 85 -6.45 0.44 24.59
N VAL A 86 -5.37 0.66 23.85
CA VAL A 86 -4.02 0.93 24.36
C VAL A 86 -3.72 2.43 24.47
N GLY A 87 -4.62 3.32 24.04
CA GLY A 87 -4.42 4.77 24.22
C GLY A 87 -3.27 5.35 23.40
N SER A 88 -2.79 4.63 22.39
CA SER A 88 -2.06 5.24 21.28
C SER A 88 -2.96 6.32 20.70
N ILE A 89 -2.48 7.56 20.67
CA ILE A 89 -3.27 8.69 20.16
C ILE A 89 -3.24 8.61 18.64
N TYR A 90 -4.17 7.81 18.11
CA TYR A 90 -4.73 8.03 16.78
C TYR A 90 -5.13 9.51 16.70
N GLU A 91 -4.27 10.32 16.08
CA GLU A 91 -4.67 11.68 15.72
C GLU A 91 -5.94 11.58 14.88
N GLU A 92 -6.91 12.48 15.09
CA GLU A 92 -8.15 12.54 14.29
C GLU A 92 -7.86 12.62 12.77
N ARG A 93 -6.62 12.95 12.40
CA ARG A 93 -5.94 12.75 11.12
C ARG A 93 -5.96 11.32 10.53
N HIS A 94 -6.87 10.44 10.96
CA HIS A 94 -7.13 9.13 10.36
C HIS A 94 -8.64 8.86 10.14
N ASN A 95 -9.54 9.42 10.98
CA ASN A 95 -11.00 9.31 10.84
C ASN A 95 -11.58 10.51 10.08
N LEU A 96 -11.24 10.60 8.80
CA LEU A 96 -11.19 11.86 8.07
C LEU A 96 -12.15 11.92 6.89
N ASN A 97 -12.77 13.08 6.65
CA ASN A 97 -13.82 13.16 5.64
C ASN A 97 -13.37 13.79 4.32
N PRO A 98 -13.75 13.17 3.21
CA PRO A 98 -13.96 14.02 1.50
C PRO A 98 -14.58 15.42 1.34
N SER A 99 -14.35 16.32 2.28
CA SER A 99 -14.02 17.72 1.93
C SER A 99 -12.57 18.07 2.29
N GLU A 100 -11.95 17.30 3.18
CA GLU A 100 -10.73 17.66 3.87
C GLU A 100 -9.46 17.18 3.13
N VAL A 101 -9.39 15.98 2.54
CA VAL A 101 -8.23 15.64 1.64
C VAL A 101 -8.16 16.62 0.48
N HIS A 102 -9.31 16.99 -0.06
CA HIS A 102 -9.36 17.97 -1.14
C HIS A 102 -8.79 19.30 -0.66
N ASN A 103 -9.33 19.84 0.44
CA ASN A 103 -8.84 21.09 1.03
C ASN A 103 -7.33 21.05 1.41
N HIS A 104 -6.74 19.88 1.69
CA HIS A 104 -5.38 19.75 2.21
C HIS A 104 -4.31 19.26 1.23
N LEU A 105 -4.68 18.54 0.17
CA LEU A 105 -3.74 18.17 -0.91
C LEU A 105 -3.86 19.07 -2.15
N LYS A 106 -4.91 19.89 -2.26
CA LYS A 106 -5.04 20.91 -3.30
C LYS A 106 -3.85 21.87 -3.35
N ASP A 107 -3.29 22.25 -2.20
CA ASP A 107 -2.11 23.13 -2.16
C ASP A 107 -0.90 22.44 -2.80
N PHE A 108 -0.76 21.12 -2.60
CA PHE A 108 0.26 20.24 -3.19
C PHE A 108 0.01 19.90 -4.68
N LEU A 109 -1.13 20.29 -5.26
CA LEU A 109 -1.51 20.02 -6.66
C LEU A 109 -1.26 21.20 -7.60
N HIS A 110 -0.66 22.30 -7.12
CA HIS A 110 -0.24 23.42 -7.97
C HIS A 110 1.19 23.24 -8.52
N ASP A 111 1.40 23.61 -9.80
CA ASP A 111 2.67 23.49 -10.54
C ASP A 111 3.86 24.28 -9.96
N HIS A 112 3.65 25.03 -8.87
CA HIS A 112 4.64 25.87 -8.19
C HIS A 112 4.72 25.60 -6.67
N TYR A 113 4.20 24.46 -6.22
CA TYR A 113 4.22 24.09 -4.79
C TYR A 113 5.63 23.80 -4.28
N HIS A 114 5.88 24.20 -3.03
CA HIS A 114 7.06 23.89 -2.23
C HIS A 114 6.61 23.49 -0.82
N PHE A 115 7.37 22.60 -0.16
CA PHE A 115 6.94 21.93 1.08
C PHE A 115 7.00 22.83 2.32
N ASP A 116 6.00 23.71 2.50
CA ASP A 116 5.80 24.48 3.72
C ASP A 116 4.62 23.95 4.56
N THR A 117 4.92 22.96 5.40
CA THR A 117 4.08 22.40 6.49
C THR A 117 2.84 21.56 6.09
N ALA A 118 2.79 20.30 6.54
CA ALA A 118 1.70 19.35 6.23
C ALA A 118 0.79 18.99 7.42
N ALA A 119 -0.54 18.94 7.21
CA ALA A 119 -1.54 18.28 8.08
C ALA A 119 -2.92 18.09 7.40
N ARG A 120 -3.69 17.07 7.87
CA ARG A 120 -5.13 16.71 7.63
C ARG A 120 -5.51 16.16 6.21
N SER A 121 -6.55 15.31 6.11
CA SER A 121 -6.94 14.43 4.94
C SER A 121 -8.50 14.13 4.95
N ALA A 122 -9.32 13.25 4.28
CA ALA A 122 -9.23 12.01 3.45
C ALA A 122 -10.40 11.64 2.43
N ALA A 123 -11.57 12.32 2.33
CA ALA A 123 -12.83 12.02 1.42
C ALA A 123 -12.09 12.28 0.00
N ARG A 124 -12.16 11.53 -1.13
CA ARG A 124 -13.15 10.57 -1.71
C ARG A 124 -12.43 9.32 -2.22
N ALA A 125 -12.36 8.27 -1.40
CA ALA A 125 -11.49 7.10 -1.57
C ALA A 125 -11.11 6.77 -3.04
N GLN A 126 -12.07 6.33 -3.85
CA GLN A 126 -11.81 5.82 -5.20
C GLN A 126 -11.32 6.89 -6.19
N GLU A 127 -11.99 8.05 -6.21
CA GLU A 127 -11.66 9.21 -7.06
C GLU A 127 -10.34 9.86 -6.64
N PHE A 128 -10.09 9.96 -5.34
CA PHE A 128 -8.83 10.45 -4.76
C PHE A 128 -7.63 9.56 -5.12
N LEU A 129 -7.78 8.23 -5.02
CA LEU A 129 -6.72 7.31 -5.41
C LEU A 129 -6.37 7.43 -6.89
N GLU A 130 -7.39 7.65 -7.74
CA GLU A 130 -7.16 7.93 -9.16
C GLU A 130 -6.48 9.28 -9.37
N THR A 131 -6.86 10.35 -8.66
CA THR A 131 -6.20 11.66 -8.73
C THR A 131 -4.72 11.59 -8.32
N VAL A 132 -4.39 10.87 -7.24
CA VAL A 132 -2.99 10.72 -6.79
C VAL A 132 -2.14 9.94 -7.80
N VAL A 133 -2.69 8.89 -8.42
CA VAL A 133 -1.94 7.99 -9.32
C VAL A 133 -1.94 8.47 -10.78
N LYS A 134 -2.93 9.26 -11.21
CA LYS A 134 -2.98 9.86 -12.56
C LYS A 134 -2.36 11.26 -12.63
N GLY A 135 -2.28 11.98 -11.50
CA GLY A 135 -1.69 13.32 -11.41
C GLY A 135 -0.24 13.32 -10.90
N ASN A 136 0.33 14.52 -10.73
CA ASN A 136 1.75 14.70 -10.36
C ASN A 136 2.11 14.18 -8.96
N ALA A 137 1.12 13.96 -8.07
CA ALA A 137 1.33 13.57 -6.68
C ALA A 137 2.13 12.26 -6.51
N ILE A 138 1.97 11.27 -7.40
CA ILE A 138 2.76 10.03 -7.35
C ILE A 138 4.26 10.26 -7.59
N TYR A 139 4.61 11.28 -8.38
CA TYR A 139 6.01 11.69 -8.59
C TYR A 139 6.54 12.40 -7.35
N HIS A 140 5.78 13.35 -6.78
CA HIS A 140 6.17 14.07 -5.55
C HIS A 140 6.32 13.15 -4.32
N ILE A 141 5.53 12.07 -4.23
CA ILE A 141 5.73 11.00 -3.23
C ILE A 141 7.08 10.30 -3.47
N GLY A 142 7.45 10.06 -4.73
CA GLY A 142 8.76 9.50 -5.10
C GLY A 142 9.92 10.45 -4.83
N ASP A 143 9.74 11.75 -5.04
CA ASP A 143 10.75 12.77 -4.74
C ASP A 143 10.96 12.87 -3.23
N ALA A 144 9.88 12.86 -2.43
CA ALA A 144 9.94 12.85 -0.98
C ALA A 144 10.57 11.56 -0.40
N LEU A 145 10.30 10.39 -1.01
CA LEU A 145 10.93 9.11 -0.64
C LEU A 145 12.40 8.99 -1.07
N ARG A 146 12.90 9.91 -1.91
CA ARG A 146 14.33 10.04 -2.29
C ARG A 146 14.97 11.32 -1.75
N PHE A 147 14.28 12.06 -0.90
CA PHE A 147 14.78 13.33 -0.37
C PHE A 147 16.02 13.06 0.49
N GLU A 148 17.06 13.89 0.33
CA GLU A 148 18.27 13.83 1.13
C GLU A 148 18.72 15.26 1.48
N PRO A 149 19.02 15.58 2.76
CA PRO A 149 19.03 14.70 3.93
C PRO A 149 17.66 14.59 4.63
N VAL A 150 17.38 13.42 5.22
CA VAL A 150 16.28 13.21 6.19
C VAL A 150 16.89 13.10 7.58
N ASN A 151 16.25 13.69 8.60
CA ASN A 151 16.78 13.72 9.97
C ASN A 151 15.68 13.51 11.02
N THR A 152 16.05 12.90 12.14
CA THR A 152 15.21 12.66 13.34
C THR A 152 15.24 13.84 14.33
N ALA A 153 16.18 14.76 14.14
CA ALA A 153 16.44 15.91 14.99
C ALA A 153 16.56 17.20 14.16
N ILE A 154 15.45 17.93 13.98
CA ILE A 154 15.41 19.20 13.26
C ILE A 154 15.60 20.38 14.22
N GLY A 155 16.80 20.94 14.20
CA GLY A 155 17.05 22.31 14.62
C GLY A 155 16.47 23.32 13.62
N SER A 156 16.70 24.62 13.86
CA SER A 156 16.26 25.65 12.92
C SER A 156 17.09 25.64 11.62
N LEU A 157 16.42 25.82 10.47
CA LEU A 157 17.03 26.09 9.15
C LEU A 157 18.05 25.04 8.65
N THR A 158 17.82 23.75 8.94
CA THR A 158 18.73 22.66 8.54
C THR A 158 18.67 22.28 7.05
N GLY A 159 17.58 22.60 6.35
CA GLY A 159 17.30 22.08 5.00
C GLY A 159 16.96 20.58 4.95
N ALA A 160 16.90 19.89 6.09
CA ALA A 160 16.61 18.46 6.18
C ALA A 160 15.11 18.19 6.35
N LEU A 161 14.62 17.13 5.71
CA LEU A 161 13.23 16.66 5.88
C LEU A 161 13.06 15.93 7.22
N SER A 162 11.94 16.16 7.90
CA SER A 162 11.65 15.49 9.18
C SER A 162 11.33 14.03 8.94
N PHE A 163 12.01 13.13 9.67
CA PHE A 163 11.56 11.73 9.69
C PHE A 163 10.14 11.65 10.24
N GLN A 164 9.90 12.12 11.46
CA GLN A 164 8.63 11.94 12.16
C GLN A 164 7.46 12.71 11.53
N ARG A 165 7.71 13.88 10.92
CA ARG A 165 6.66 14.80 10.46
C ARG A 165 6.55 14.98 8.95
N GLY A 166 7.50 14.45 8.16
CA GLY A 166 7.52 14.58 6.71
C GLY A 166 7.66 13.25 5.98
N TYR A 167 8.65 12.45 6.36
CA TYR A 167 8.99 11.19 5.72
C TYR A 167 8.10 10.02 6.18
N PHE A 168 7.97 9.85 7.50
CA PHE A 168 7.21 8.75 8.10
C PHE A 168 5.70 8.77 7.79
N PRO A 169 5.02 9.94 7.73
CA PRO A 169 3.62 10.01 7.30
C PRO A 169 3.36 9.45 5.90
N ILE A 170 4.39 9.35 5.03
CA ILE A 170 4.26 8.67 3.73
C ILE A 170 4.01 7.17 3.95
N PHE A 171 4.73 6.52 4.86
CA PHE A 171 4.49 5.11 5.18
C PHE A 171 3.13 4.91 5.86
N GLN A 172 2.71 5.84 6.73
CA GLN A 172 1.36 5.81 7.32
C GLN A 172 0.26 5.91 6.26
N PHE A 173 0.46 6.73 5.20
CA PHE A 173 -0.44 6.75 4.05
C PHE A 173 -0.47 5.40 3.31
N PHE A 174 0.67 4.76 3.09
CA PHE A 174 0.75 3.45 2.43
C PHE A 174 0.16 2.29 3.25
N SER A 175 0.19 2.37 4.59
CA SER A 175 -0.42 1.41 5.50
C SER A 175 -1.86 1.75 5.90
N CYS A 176 -2.41 2.89 5.48
CA CYS A 176 -3.74 3.28 5.94
C CYS A 176 -4.82 2.39 5.35
N ASP A 177 -5.89 2.22 6.12
CA ASP A 177 -7.01 1.32 5.83
C ASP A 177 -7.64 1.57 4.45
N PHE A 178 -7.68 2.83 4.03
CA PHE A 178 -8.10 3.25 2.69
C PHE A 178 -7.24 2.65 1.55
N ILE A 179 -5.92 2.56 1.71
CA ILE A 179 -5.05 1.90 0.71
C ILE A 179 -5.20 0.37 0.79
N LEU A 180 -5.27 -0.19 2.00
CA LEU A 180 -5.30 -1.64 2.20
C LEU A 180 -6.62 -2.29 1.74
N LYS A 181 -7.76 -1.64 2.01
CA LYS A 181 -9.11 -2.14 1.72
C LYS A 181 -9.64 -1.69 0.35
N SER A 182 -8.83 -1.00 -0.46
CA SER A 182 -9.22 -0.52 -1.80
C SER A 182 -9.21 -1.63 -2.86
N THR A 183 -10.24 -1.67 -3.69
CA THR A 183 -10.39 -2.59 -4.83
C THR A 183 -9.59 -2.16 -6.06
N LEU A 184 -9.03 -0.94 -6.09
CA LEU A 184 -8.26 -0.41 -7.21
C LEU A 184 -6.80 -0.94 -7.20
N HIS A 185 -6.64 -2.25 -7.29
CA HIS A 185 -5.34 -2.94 -7.18
C HIS A 185 -4.26 -2.39 -8.15
N LYS A 186 -4.64 -1.95 -9.35
CA LYS A 186 -3.72 -1.28 -10.30
C LYS A 186 -3.07 -0.03 -9.70
N ASN A 187 -3.84 0.79 -8.99
CA ASN A 187 -3.38 2.04 -8.40
C ASN A 187 -2.57 1.78 -7.13
N ILE A 188 -2.94 0.79 -6.33
CA ILE A 188 -2.14 0.35 -5.16
C ILE A 188 -0.78 -0.18 -5.64
N ASN A 189 -0.74 -0.97 -6.71
CA ASN A 189 0.51 -1.44 -7.31
C ASN A 189 1.34 -0.27 -7.86
N ALA A 190 0.73 0.74 -8.48
CA ALA A 190 1.44 1.95 -8.89
C ALA A 190 2.10 2.67 -7.69
N LEU A 191 1.37 2.84 -6.57
CA LEU A 191 1.94 3.42 -5.34
C LEU A 191 3.11 2.59 -4.81
N TYR A 192 2.95 1.27 -4.62
CA TYR A 192 4.05 0.40 -4.15
C TYR A 192 5.21 0.27 -5.17
N THR A 193 4.99 0.62 -6.45
CA THR A 193 6.08 0.78 -7.43
C THR A 193 6.96 1.99 -7.11
N VAL A 194 6.44 3.03 -6.44
CA VAL A 194 7.26 4.18 -6.00
C VAL A 194 8.28 3.75 -4.93
N ILE A 195 7.86 2.91 -3.96
CA ILE A 195 8.78 2.30 -2.97
C ILE A 195 9.80 1.40 -3.69
N LYS A 196 9.36 0.57 -4.65
CA LYS A 196 10.25 -0.26 -5.46
C LYS A 196 11.33 0.55 -6.18
N ASN A 197 10.93 1.65 -6.82
CA ASN A 197 11.79 2.55 -7.59
C ASN A 197 12.56 3.56 -6.72
N SER A 198 12.58 3.35 -5.40
CA SER A 198 13.29 4.18 -4.41
C SER A 198 13.95 3.33 -3.32
N HIS A 199 14.05 2.00 -3.53
CA HIS A 199 14.27 1.02 -2.48
C HIS A 199 15.51 1.31 -1.62
N ASP A 200 16.66 1.57 -2.24
CA ASP A 200 17.93 1.77 -1.52
C ASP A 200 17.91 3.05 -0.66
N HIS A 201 17.34 4.15 -1.19
CA HIS A 201 17.11 5.37 -0.40
C HIS A 201 16.14 5.11 0.76
N VAL A 202 15.02 4.42 0.49
CA VAL A 202 14.01 4.11 1.50
C VAL A 202 14.58 3.27 2.65
N PHE A 203 15.29 2.18 2.34
CA PHE A 203 15.86 1.30 3.35
C PHE A 203 17.06 1.93 4.07
N GLY A 204 17.90 2.71 3.37
CA GLY A 204 18.97 3.50 3.99
C GLY A 204 18.45 4.55 4.98
N THR A 205 17.49 5.38 4.55
CA THR A 205 16.88 6.41 5.42
C THR A 205 16.17 5.78 6.62
N LEU A 206 15.41 4.70 6.42
CA LEU A 206 14.76 3.96 7.50
C LEU A 206 15.80 3.40 8.48
N GLN A 207 16.91 2.83 8.00
CA GLN A 207 17.97 2.31 8.87
C GLN A 207 18.58 3.43 9.73
N THR A 208 19.10 4.50 9.11
CA THR A 208 19.75 5.59 9.86
C THR A 208 18.82 6.25 10.87
N CYS A 209 17.54 6.46 10.51
CA CYS A 209 16.59 7.11 11.40
C CYS A 209 16.12 6.21 12.56
N LEU A 210 15.88 4.92 12.30
CA LEU A 210 15.51 3.97 13.35
C LEU A 210 16.69 3.69 14.29
N GLU A 211 17.92 3.55 13.78
CA GLU A 211 19.13 3.44 14.61
C GLU A 211 19.27 4.65 15.54
N ALA A 212 19.07 5.87 15.03
CA ALA A 212 19.13 7.09 15.82
C ALA A 212 18.07 7.15 16.94
N MET A 213 16.81 6.82 16.65
CA MET A 213 15.73 6.82 17.66
C MET A 213 15.89 5.71 18.70
N MET A 214 16.31 4.51 18.28
CA MET A 214 16.55 3.38 19.17
C MET A 214 17.76 3.58 20.09
N ALA A 215 18.74 4.38 19.66
CA ALA A 215 19.84 4.86 20.50
C ALA A 215 19.40 6.00 21.44
N ALA A 216 18.57 6.93 20.96
CA ALA A 216 18.04 8.05 21.75
C ALA A 216 16.98 7.66 22.80
N LYS A 217 16.39 6.45 22.68
CA LYS A 217 15.33 5.93 23.56
C LYS A 217 14.05 6.78 23.58
N SER A 218 13.77 7.49 22.48
CA SER A 218 12.53 8.21 22.24
C SER A 218 12.29 8.33 20.73
N TRP A 219 11.02 8.40 20.32
CA TRP A 219 10.61 8.74 18.96
C TRP A 219 10.54 10.26 18.73
N LYS A 220 10.53 11.05 19.82
CA LYS A 220 10.40 12.51 19.78
C LYS A 220 11.64 13.14 19.17
N ASP A 221 11.46 14.31 18.57
CA ASP A 221 12.60 15.12 18.13
C ASP A 221 13.32 15.67 19.38
N PRO A 222 14.64 15.44 19.55
CA PRO A 222 15.37 15.84 20.75
C PRO A 222 15.61 17.37 20.85
N ASN A 223 15.24 18.15 19.83
CA ASN A 223 15.40 19.61 19.86
C ASN A 223 14.37 20.27 20.78
N ALA A 224 14.76 20.46 22.05
CA ALA A 224 13.96 21.09 23.11
C ALA A 224 13.47 22.54 22.85
N SER A 225 13.81 23.13 21.69
CA SER A 225 13.30 24.43 21.22
C SER A 225 11.99 24.34 20.43
N LEU A 226 11.51 23.13 20.10
CA LEU A 226 10.24 22.94 19.40
C LEU A 226 9.05 23.21 20.34
N VAL A 227 8.30 24.28 20.05
CA VAL A 227 7.03 24.58 20.74
C VAL A 227 6.05 23.41 20.60
N SER A 228 5.19 23.21 21.60
CA SER A 228 4.31 22.02 21.69
C SER A 228 3.55 21.65 20.38
N PRO A 229 2.98 22.58 19.59
CA PRO A 229 2.33 22.25 18.31
C PRO A 229 3.26 21.70 17.20
N LEU A 230 4.58 21.76 17.40
CA LEU A 230 5.60 21.24 16.48
C LEU A 230 6.21 19.91 16.95
N GLN A 231 5.88 19.46 18.16
CA GLN A 231 6.24 18.13 18.66
C GLN A 231 5.45 17.06 17.88
N ASN A 232 6.04 15.87 17.74
CA ASN A 232 5.38 14.75 17.07
C ASN A 232 4.69 13.81 18.09
N THR A 233 3.66 13.11 17.64
CA THR A 233 2.89 12.13 18.42
C THR A 233 3.28 10.69 18.09
N LEU A 234 4.51 10.46 17.60
CA LEU A 234 4.93 9.15 17.12
C LEU A 234 5.19 8.21 18.31
N ASP A 235 4.61 7.02 18.26
CA ASP A 235 4.82 5.94 19.25
C ASP A 235 5.27 4.64 18.58
N GLY A 236 5.82 3.72 19.37
CA GLY A 236 6.44 2.50 18.85
C GLY A 236 5.44 1.54 18.22
N LEU A 237 4.20 1.51 18.71
CA LEU A 237 3.11 0.74 18.07
C LEU A 237 2.86 1.25 16.66
N THR A 238 2.77 2.57 16.50
CA THR A 238 2.60 3.24 15.20
C THR A 238 3.80 2.99 14.29
N VAL A 239 5.04 3.09 14.80
CA VAL A 239 6.27 2.82 14.04
C VAL A 239 6.32 1.38 13.54
N PHE A 240 6.26 0.40 14.45
CA PHE A 240 6.45 -1.00 14.13
C PHE A 240 5.28 -1.56 13.33
N ARG A 241 4.02 -1.19 13.63
CA ARG A 241 2.86 -1.60 12.81
C ARG A 241 2.96 -1.08 11.38
N THR A 242 3.07 0.25 11.22
CA THR A 242 3.10 0.91 9.89
C THR A 242 4.16 0.28 8.99
N LEU A 243 5.39 0.14 9.48
CA LEU A 243 6.48 -0.43 8.69
C LEU A 243 6.29 -1.92 8.42
N THR A 244 5.84 -2.71 9.40
CA THR A 244 5.52 -4.13 9.19
C THR A 244 4.45 -4.31 8.11
N THR A 245 3.37 -3.52 8.18
CA THR A 245 2.33 -3.49 7.16
C THR A 245 2.89 -3.11 5.79
N VAL A 246 3.64 -2.01 5.66
CA VAL A 246 4.22 -1.58 4.37
C VAL A 246 5.17 -2.64 3.80
N PHE A 247 6.03 -3.25 4.61
CA PHE A 247 6.96 -4.29 4.16
C PHE A 247 6.23 -5.57 3.72
N LEU A 248 5.22 -6.03 4.49
CA LEU A 248 4.38 -7.16 4.10
C LEU A 248 3.67 -6.88 2.76
N GLN A 249 3.05 -5.71 2.61
CA GLN A 249 2.34 -5.32 1.39
C GLN A 249 3.29 -5.13 0.18
N TYR A 250 4.51 -4.63 0.41
CA TYR A 250 5.56 -4.48 -0.61
C TYR A 250 6.06 -5.85 -1.09
N PHE A 251 6.53 -6.71 -0.20
CA PHE A 251 7.10 -8.01 -0.57
C PHE A 251 6.07 -9.02 -1.12
N GLN A 252 4.80 -8.91 -0.72
CA GLN A 252 3.71 -9.71 -1.32
C GLN A 252 3.46 -9.35 -2.79
N ARG A 253 3.52 -8.05 -3.15
CA ARG A 253 3.37 -7.58 -4.54
C ARG A 253 4.63 -7.79 -5.36
N TYR A 254 5.77 -7.45 -4.79
CA TYR A 254 7.08 -7.45 -5.45
C TYR A 254 7.99 -8.46 -4.76
N LYS A 255 7.83 -9.73 -5.13
CA LYS A 255 8.71 -10.83 -4.67
C LYS A 255 10.16 -10.56 -5.09
N ASP A 256 10.37 -9.91 -6.24
CA ASP A 256 11.68 -9.44 -6.67
C ASP A 256 12.26 -8.34 -5.78
N GLY A 257 11.45 -7.61 -5.01
CA GLY A 257 11.87 -6.66 -4.00
C GLY A 257 12.78 -7.27 -2.92
N VAL A 258 12.58 -8.54 -2.53
CA VAL A 258 13.51 -9.28 -1.65
C VAL A 258 14.69 -9.88 -2.44
N ARG A 259 14.45 -10.30 -3.68
CA ARG A 259 15.41 -11.11 -4.46
C ARG A 259 16.52 -10.28 -5.11
N SER A 260 16.22 -9.03 -5.48
CA SER A 260 17.14 -8.10 -6.12
C SER A 260 18.04 -7.36 -5.12
N HIS A 261 17.59 -7.16 -3.88
CA HIS A 261 18.28 -6.34 -2.88
C HIS A 261 18.78 -7.21 -1.72
N SER A 262 20.06 -7.60 -1.75
CA SER A 262 20.64 -8.54 -0.78
C SER A 262 20.72 -8.02 0.66
N GLY A 263 20.53 -6.72 0.89
CA GLY A 263 20.44 -6.13 2.23
C GLY A 263 19.12 -6.38 2.95
N VAL A 264 18.03 -6.73 2.24
CA VAL A 264 16.69 -6.86 2.83
C VAL A 264 16.61 -7.84 4.01
N PRO A 265 17.16 -9.07 3.94
CA PRO A 265 17.14 -9.98 5.09
C PRO A 265 17.84 -9.42 6.34
N GLN A 266 18.99 -8.78 6.15
CA GLN A 266 19.75 -8.16 7.24
C GLN A 266 19.00 -6.96 7.84
N PHE A 267 18.38 -6.12 7.01
CA PHE A 267 17.56 -5.00 7.47
C PHE A 267 16.35 -5.49 8.29
N ILE A 268 15.62 -6.49 7.79
CA ILE A 268 14.41 -7.00 8.45
C ILE A 268 14.76 -7.74 9.76
N GLN A 269 15.92 -8.40 9.82
CA GLN A 269 16.47 -8.89 11.08
C GLN A 269 16.74 -7.75 12.07
N ARG A 270 17.44 -6.68 11.66
CA ARG A 270 17.69 -5.50 12.53
C ARG A 270 16.41 -4.82 12.98
N PHE A 271 15.39 -4.78 12.13
CA PHE A 271 14.06 -4.25 12.47
C PHE A 271 13.38 -5.06 13.57
N SER A 272 13.47 -6.41 13.54
CA SER A 272 13.01 -7.27 14.63
C SER A 272 13.85 -7.10 15.91
N GLU A 273 15.17 -6.94 15.80
CA GLU A 273 16.04 -6.66 16.95
C GLU A 273 15.69 -5.31 17.63
N TRP A 274 15.39 -4.27 16.85
CA TRP A 274 14.90 -2.98 17.38
C TRP A 274 13.54 -3.13 18.05
N PHE A 275 12.60 -3.89 17.46
CA PHE A 275 11.30 -4.17 18.07
C PHE A 275 11.44 -4.87 19.43
N ASN A 276 12.26 -5.93 19.50
CA ASN A 276 12.52 -6.67 20.73
C ASN A 276 13.19 -5.79 21.81
N LEU A 277 14.12 -4.92 21.41
CA LEU A 277 14.76 -3.96 22.31
C LEU A 277 13.74 -2.94 22.85
N TRP A 278 12.92 -2.34 21.99
CA TRP A 278 11.85 -1.42 22.38
C TRP A 278 10.86 -2.08 23.32
N ALA A 279 10.34 -3.27 22.96
CA ALA A 279 9.39 -4.04 23.75
C ALA A 279 9.92 -4.38 25.16
N SER A 280 11.22 -4.69 25.27
CA SER A 280 11.91 -4.89 26.55
C SER A 280 12.02 -3.59 27.36
N ASP A 281 12.36 -2.47 26.70
CA ASP A 281 12.57 -1.18 27.36
C ASP A 281 11.25 -0.53 27.84
N VAL A 282 10.15 -0.63 27.10
CA VAL A 282 8.82 -0.14 27.53
C VAL A 282 8.15 -1.04 28.57
N SER A 283 8.63 -2.27 28.74
CA SER A 283 8.15 -3.23 29.75
C SER A 283 9.03 -3.28 30.99
N ALA A 284 10.14 -2.54 31.02
CA ALA A 284 11.03 -2.44 32.17
C ALA A 284 10.41 -1.62 33.31
N ILE A 285 10.91 -1.81 34.53
CA ILE A 285 10.51 -1.06 35.73
C ILE A 285 11.79 -0.49 36.38
N PRO A 286 12.03 0.84 36.34
CA PRO A 286 11.32 1.84 35.52
C PRO A 286 11.50 1.59 34.01
N ALA A 287 10.60 2.15 33.20
CA ALA A 287 10.69 2.06 31.74
C ALA A 287 11.98 2.74 31.24
N ARG A 288 12.61 2.16 30.22
CA ARG A 288 13.89 2.61 29.64
C ARG A 288 13.73 3.29 28.26
N PHE A 289 12.50 3.46 27.80
CA PHE A 289 12.16 4.12 26.54
C PHE A 289 10.98 5.08 26.79
N ASP A 290 11.06 6.28 26.23
CA ASP A 290 10.03 7.31 26.28
C ASP A 290 8.97 7.05 25.19
N ASP A 291 7.90 6.35 25.57
CA ASP A 291 6.82 5.89 24.69
C ASP A 291 5.45 5.98 25.39
N THR A 292 4.38 6.28 24.64
CA THR A 292 3.01 6.37 25.16
C THR A 292 2.54 5.06 25.80
N ILE A 293 2.98 3.90 25.28
CA ILE A 293 2.61 2.56 25.75
C ILE A 293 3.03 2.29 27.21
N THR A 294 3.99 3.06 27.74
CA THR A 294 4.44 2.94 29.14
C THR A 294 3.36 3.35 30.14
N SER A 295 2.47 4.28 29.76
CA SER A 295 1.35 4.77 30.59
C SER A 295 0.18 3.78 30.71
N VAL A 296 0.21 2.70 29.93
CA VAL A 296 -0.89 1.76 29.73
C VAL A 296 -0.82 0.61 30.73
N SER A 297 -1.98 -0.01 31.03
CA SER A 297 -2.02 -1.24 31.84
C SER A 297 -1.17 -2.36 31.22
N GLU A 298 -0.50 -3.10 32.10
CA GLU A 298 0.54 -4.08 31.72
C GLU A 298 0.00 -5.17 30.79
N ASP A 299 -1.22 -5.66 31.01
CA ASP A 299 -1.84 -6.70 30.18
C ASP A 299 -2.16 -6.20 28.76
N ARG A 300 -2.61 -4.95 28.62
CA ARG A 300 -2.87 -4.34 27.31
C ARG A 300 -1.56 -4.09 26.54
N ARG A 301 -0.52 -3.61 27.22
CA ARG A 301 0.84 -3.51 26.66
C ARG A 301 1.36 -4.88 26.22
N LYS A 302 1.28 -5.91 27.07
CA LYS A 302 1.67 -7.30 26.75
C LYS A 302 0.87 -7.92 25.59
N LEU A 303 -0.38 -7.50 25.39
CA LEU A 303 -1.21 -7.99 24.28
C LEU A 303 -0.83 -7.32 22.95
N ALA A 304 -0.71 -5.99 22.93
CA ALA A 304 -0.29 -5.24 21.74
C ALA A 304 1.14 -5.59 21.28
N VAL A 305 2.06 -5.78 22.23
CA VAL A 305 3.42 -6.25 21.92
C VAL A 305 3.41 -7.66 21.32
N ARG A 306 2.62 -8.61 21.84
CA ARG A 306 2.55 -9.96 21.25
C ARG A 306 2.01 -9.94 19.82
N HIS A 307 0.91 -9.22 19.57
CA HIS A 307 0.34 -9.09 18.22
C HIS A 307 1.36 -8.56 17.21
N LEU A 308 2.16 -7.54 17.57
CA LEU A 308 3.19 -7.02 16.68
C LEU A 308 4.37 -7.99 16.52
N SER A 309 4.70 -8.81 17.53
CA SER A 309 5.67 -9.90 17.36
C SER A 309 5.18 -10.88 16.31
N ASP A 310 3.94 -11.37 16.41
CA ASP A 310 3.36 -12.33 15.48
C ASP A 310 3.37 -11.81 14.02
N GLU A 311 3.14 -10.51 13.82
CA GLU A 311 3.23 -9.87 12.50
C GLU A 311 4.68 -9.70 11.99
N ILE A 312 5.64 -9.40 12.87
CA ILE A 312 7.07 -9.26 12.54
C ILE A 312 7.71 -10.63 12.27
N ASP A 313 7.34 -11.66 13.02
CA ASP A 313 7.78 -13.04 12.82
C ASP A 313 7.23 -13.61 11.51
N ARG A 314 5.98 -13.26 11.14
CA ARG A 314 5.41 -13.52 9.81
C ARG A 314 6.19 -12.80 8.70
N LEU A 315 6.64 -11.56 8.92
CA LEU A 315 7.45 -10.79 7.97
C LEU A 315 8.84 -11.42 7.78
N LEU A 316 9.51 -11.80 8.88
CA LEU A 316 10.77 -12.55 8.87
C LEU A 316 10.63 -13.85 8.06
N ALA A 317 9.64 -14.69 8.36
CA ALA A 317 9.43 -15.97 7.67
C ALA A 317 9.18 -15.81 6.16
N ILE A 318 8.54 -14.71 5.72
CA ILE A 318 8.39 -14.40 4.29
C ILE A 318 9.75 -14.05 3.65
N VAL A 319 10.55 -13.22 4.31
CA VAL A 319 11.84 -12.74 3.80
C VAL A 319 12.90 -13.84 3.82
N GLU A 320 12.94 -14.68 4.87
CA GLU A 320 13.79 -15.88 4.95
C GLU A 320 13.44 -16.89 3.85
N ARG A 321 12.15 -17.14 3.60
CA ARG A 321 11.73 -18.05 2.52
C ARG A 321 12.16 -17.54 1.14
N GLU A 322 11.91 -16.26 0.83
CA GLU A 322 12.27 -15.69 -0.48
C GLU A 322 13.79 -15.57 -0.67
N SER A 323 14.54 -15.22 0.37
CA SER A 323 16.00 -15.17 0.33
C SER A 323 16.64 -16.57 0.31
N GLY A 324 16.06 -17.55 1.02
CA GLY A 324 16.44 -18.96 0.95
C GLY A 324 16.26 -19.56 -0.45
N LEU A 325 15.18 -19.19 -1.15
CA LEU A 325 15.00 -19.52 -2.58
C LEU A 325 16.09 -18.89 -3.46
N VAL A 326 16.49 -17.63 -3.19
CA VAL A 326 17.59 -16.97 -3.93
C VAL A 326 18.94 -17.63 -3.65
N LEU A 327 19.22 -18.00 -2.41
CA LEU A 327 20.44 -18.73 -2.05
C LEU A 327 20.44 -20.14 -2.66
N SER A 328 19.29 -20.82 -2.71
CA SER A 328 19.13 -22.10 -3.42
C SER A 328 19.40 -21.96 -4.92
N LEU A 329 18.84 -20.93 -5.57
CA LEU A 329 19.07 -20.64 -6.99
C LEU A 329 20.54 -20.26 -7.29
N LYS A 330 21.21 -19.52 -6.39
CA LYS A 330 22.63 -19.13 -6.50
C LYS A 330 23.60 -20.26 -6.15
N LYS A 331 23.19 -21.22 -5.30
CA LYS A 331 23.99 -22.38 -4.85
C LYS A 331 23.58 -23.68 -5.56
N ALA A 332 22.69 -23.62 -6.55
CA ALA A 332 22.45 -24.73 -7.45
C ALA A 332 23.79 -25.16 -8.07
N PRO A 333 24.12 -26.46 -8.14
CA PRO A 333 25.27 -26.91 -8.90
C PRO A 333 25.15 -26.40 -10.34
N PRO A 334 26.27 -26.20 -11.07
CA PRO A 334 26.21 -25.81 -12.48
C PRO A 334 25.27 -26.79 -13.18
N ARG A 335 24.18 -26.26 -13.75
CA ARG A 335 23.17 -27.09 -14.40
C ARG A 335 23.91 -27.98 -15.39
N SER A 336 23.70 -29.29 -15.30
CA SER A 336 24.00 -30.17 -16.42
C SER A 336 23.39 -29.54 -17.67
N ASN A 337 24.11 -29.58 -18.79
CA ASN A 337 23.68 -28.96 -20.05
C ASN A 337 22.57 -29.79 -20.71
N ILE A 338 21.49 -30.03 -19.96
CA ILE A 338 20.26 -30.65 -20.41
C ILE A 338 19.65 -29.68 -21.42
N THR A 339 19.73 -30.03 -22.70
CA THR A 339 19.20 -29.17 -23.75
C THR A 339 17.69 -29.04 -23.59
N HIS A 340 17.10 -28.00 -24.18
CA HIS A 340 15.65 -27.84 -24.18
C HIS A 340 14.95 -29.07 -24.80
N GLU A 341 15.61 -29.73 -25.75
CA GLU A 341 15.14 -31.00 -26.33
C GLU A 341 15.15 -32.14 -25.31
N GLN A 342 16.20 -32.28 -24.49
CA GLN A 342 16.26 -33.31 -23.45
C GLN A 342 15.23 -33.09 -22.33
N LEU A 343 14.95 -31.83 -21.97
CA LEU A 343 13.82 -31.51 -21.07
C LEU A 343 12.47 -31.87 -21.70
N ASN A 344 12.26 -31.53 -22.98
CA ASN A 344 11.04 -31.84 -23.70
C ASN A 344 10.86 -33.36 -23.91
N GLN A 345 11.95 -34.11 -24.11
CA GLN A 345 11.96 -35.57 -24.17
C GLN A 345 11.58 -36.18 -22.81
N ALA A 346 12.17 -35.71 -21.71
CA ALA A 346 11.84 -36.17 -20.36
C ALA A 346 10.37 -35.89 -20.00
N HIS A 347 9.87 -34.70 -20.30
CA HIS A 347 8.46 -34.34 -20.11
C HIS A 347 7.52 -35.19 -20.97
N THR A 348 7.87 -35.43 -22.24
CA THR A 348 7.08 -36.31 -23.13
C THR A 348 7.05 -37.76 -22.64
N ALA A 349 8.19 -38.27 -22.15
CA ALA A 349 8.29 -39.61 -21.56
C ALA A 349 7.46 -39.73 -20.26
N GLN A 350 7.45 -38.69 -19.41
CA GLN A 350 6.59 -38.65 -18.23
C GLN A 350 5.10 -38.68 -18.60
N LEU A 351 4.68 -37.87 -19.57
CA LEU A 351 3.29 -37.89 -20.06
C LEU A 351 2.90 -39.27 -20.63
N ALA A 352 3.82 -39.94 -21.32
CA ALA A 352 3.59 -41.29 -21.86
C ALA A 352 3.47 -42.37 -20.76
N GLN A 353 4.13 -42.20 -19.61
CA GLN A 353 3.99 -43.11 -18.46
C GLN A 353 2.66 -42.95 -17.73
N THR A 354 2.05 -41.75 -17.77
CA THR A 354 0.76 -41.45 -17.12
C THR A 354 -0.40 -41.39 -18.11
N TYR A 355 -0.24 -41.92 -19.33
CA TYR A 355 -1.25 -41.85 -20.38
C TYR A 355 -2.30 -42.96 -20.22
N ASP A 356 -3.51 -42.58 -19.79
CA ASP A 356 -4.68 -43.44 -19.72
C ASP A 356 -5.73 -42.94 -20.73
N PRO A 357 -6.00 -43.63 -21.86
CA PRO A 357 -6.82 -43.11 -22.97
C PRO A 357 -8.34 -43.05 -22.66
N PRO A 358 -9.17 -42.46 -23.55
CA PRO A 358 -10.62 -42.37 -23.35
C PRO A 358 -11.36 -43.67 -23.66
N GLY A 359 -12.51 -43.86 -23.01
CA GLY A 359 -13.50 -44.89 -23.30
C GLY A 359 -12.95 -46.30 -23.44
N GLN A 360 -13.29 -46.97 -24.53
CA GLN A 360 -12.95 -48.39 -24.78
C GLN A 360 -11.46 -48.64 -25.04
N LEU A 361 -10.65 -47.60 -25.26
CA LEU A 361 -9.19 -47.73 -25.36
C LEU A 361 -8.53 -47.96 -23.99
N ARG A 362 -9.22 -47.62 -22.90
CA ARG A 362 -8.76 -47.78 -21.53
C ARG A 362 -8.70 -49.26 -21.15
N ALA A 363 -7.60 -49.70 -20.52
CA ALA A 363 -7.38 -51.11 -20.20
C ALA A 363 -8.42 -51.72 -19.24
N GLU A 364 -9.04 -50.88 -18.40
CA GLU A 364 -10.15 -51.23 -17.50
C GLU A 364 -11.54 -50.90 -18.08
N GLY A 365 -11.60 -50.37 -19.31
CA GLY A 365 -12.81 -49.84 -19.94
C GLY A 365 -13.20 -48.42 -19.50
N PRO A 366 -14.33 -47.90 -20.03
CA PRO A 366 -14.82 -46.54 -19.78
C PRO A 366 -15.01 -46.20 -18.29
N ARG A 367 -14.67 -44.97 -17.91
CA ARG A 367 -14.76 -44.44 -16.52
C ARG A 367 -16.21 -44.18 -16.07
N HIS A 368 -17.11 -43.97 -17.02
CA HIS A 368 -18.54 -43.66 -16.83
C HIS A 368 -19.30 -43.88 -18.16
N ASP A 369 -20.62 -43.77 -18.13
CA ASP A 369 -21.52 -43.92 -19.30
C ASP A 369 -21.35 -42.88 -20.42
N ASN A 370 -20.47 -41.89 -20.22
CA ASN A 370 -20.19 -40.77 -21.14
C ASN A 370 -18.70 -40.68 -21.55
N ASP A 371 -17.89 -41.66 -21.16
CA ASP A 371 -16.46 -41.74 -21.52
C ASP A 371 -16.30 -42.48 -22.85
N PHE A 372 -16.26 -41.71 -23.95
CA PHE A 372 -16.13 -42.24 -25.32
C PHE A 372 -14.83 -41.79 -25.99
N GLU A 373 -14.35 -42.62 -26.94
CA GLU A 373 -13.23 -42.29 -27.81
C GLU A 373 -13.59 -41.17 -28.78
N ALA A 374 -14.70 -41.31 -29.52
CA ALA A 374 -15.17 -40.28 -30.44
C ALA A 374 -15.93 -39.17 -29.70
N ILE A 375 -15.58 -37.90 -29.94
CA ILE A 375 -16.25 -36.75 -29.30
C ILE A 375 -17.71 -36.57 -29.71
N GLU A 376 -18.13 -37.14 -30.84
CA GLU A 376 -19.51 -37.08 -31.34
C GLU A 376 -20.50 -37.91 -30.50
N ASP A 377 -20.00 -38.92 -29.76
CA ASP A 377 -20.79 -39.70 -28.80
C ASP A 377 -20.88 -39.02 -27.41
N ILE A 378 -19.97 -38.08 -27.10
CA ILE A 378 -19.87 -37.46 -25.77
C ILE A 378 -20.94 -36.37 -25.60
N ARG A 379 -21.80 -36.54 -24.60
CA ARG A 379 -22.79 -35.55 -24.23
C ARG A 379 -22.11 -34.35 -23.57
N ILE A 380 -22.32 -33.16 -24.15
CA ILE A 380 -21.76 -31.88 -23.66
C ILE A 380 -22.05 -31.69 -22.15
N ALA A 381 -23.33 -31.73 -21.75
CA ALA A 381 -23.72 -31.69 -20.35
C ALA A 381 -23.32 -33.00 -19.63
N PRO A 382 -22.72 -32.94 -18.42
CA PRO A 382 -22.32 -34.12 -17.67
C PRO A 382 -23.46 -35.09 -17.37
N THR A 383 -23.16 -36.39 -17.33
CA THR A 383 -24.13 -37.41 -16.87
C THR A 383 -24.06 -37.63 -15.36
N HIS A 384 -25.05 -38.33 -14.81
CA HIS A 384 -25.02 -38.74 -13.41
C HIS A 384 -23.88 -39.73 -13.11
N SER A 385 -23.56 -40.65 -14.03
CA SER A 385 -22.44 -41.58 -13.83
C SER A 385 -21.08 -40.89 -13.90
N GLU A 386 -20.97 -39.80 -14.65
CA GLU A 386 -19.77 -38.96 -14.79
C GLU A 386 -19.55 -38.12 -13.52
N LEU A 387 -20.56 -37.37 -13.08
CA LEU A 387 -20.50 -36.55 -11.85
C LEU A 387 -20.22 -37.33 -10.55
N PHE A 388 -20.48 -38.64 -10.55
CA PHE A 388 -20.23 -39.54 -9.42
C PHE A 388 -19.14 -40.59 -9.71
N SER A 389 -18.36 -40.45 -10.79
CA SER A 389 -17.25 -41.37 -11.06
C SER A 389 -16.11 -41.17 -10.06
N PRO A 390 -15.55 -42.25 -9.46
CA PRO A 390 -14.40 -42.16 -8.57
C PRO A 390 -13.06 -42.02 -9.31
N ILE A 391 -13.07 -41.98 -10.65
CA ILE A 391 -11.88 -41.91 -11.52
C ILE A 391 -11.94 -40.59 -12.30
N ALA A 392 -10.83 -39.84 -12.30
CA ALA A 392 -10.75 -38.57 -13.03
C ALA A 392 -10.99 -38.75 -14.55
N PRO A 393 -11.67 -37.80 -15.21
CA PRO A 393 -12.01 -37.90 -16.64
C PRO A 393 -10.75 -37.89 -17.53
N TYR A 394 -10.90 -38.33 -18.78
CA TYR A 394 -9.81 -38.24 -19.76
C TYR A 394 -9.56 -36.78 -20.18
N MET A 395 -8.47 -36.21 -19.68
CA MET A 395 -8.03 -34.86 -20.02
C MET A 395 -6.76 -34.90 -20.91
N PRO A 396 -6.86 -34.64 -22.22
CA PRO A 396 -5.70 -34.62 -23.10
C PRO A 396 -4.88 -33.34 -22.92
N VAL A 397 -3.55 -33.44 -23.03
CA VAL A 397 -2.63 -32.31 -22.86
C VAL A 397 -2.47 -31.53 -24.17
N PHE A 398 -2.65 -30.21 -24.13
CA PHE A 398 -2.44 -29.30 -25.26
C PHE A 398 -0.94 -29.10 -25.58
N SER A 399 -0.31 -30.14 -26.12
CA SER A 399 1.07 -30.12 -26.62
C SER A 399 1.21 -31.06 -27.83
N PRO A 400 1.89 -30.66 -28.93
CA PRO A 400 2.00 -31.48 -30.14
C PRO A 400 2.59 -32.88 -29.89
N ASN A 401 3.55 -32.96 -28.98
CA ASN A 401 4.28 -34.19 -28.66
C ASN A 401 3.64 -35.00 -27.52
N ALA A 402 2.58 -34.50 -26.88
CA ALA A 402 1.87 -35.29 -25.87
C ALA A 402 1.28 -36.57 -26.50
N PRO A 403 1.23 -37.69 -25.75
CA PRO A 403 0.54 -38.90 -26.18
C PRO A 403 -0.95 -38.61 -26.40
N HIS A 404 -1.52 -39.27 -27.41
CA HIS A 404 -2.91 -39.09 -27.83
C HIS A 404 -3.37 -40.32 -28.61
N HIS A 405 -4.68 -40.56 -28.66
CA HIS A 405 -5.26 -41.69 -29.40
C HIS A 405 -5.37 -41.36 -30.90
N LEU A 406 -5.90 -40.18 -31.25
CA LEU A 406 -5.93 -39.68 -32.62
C LEU A 406 -4.54 -39.29 -33.17
N PRO A 407 -4.28 -39.42 -34.48
CA PRO A 407 -2.94 -39.21 -35.07
C PRO A 407 -2.33 -37.83 -34.83
N ALA A 408 -1.00 -37.78 -34.71
CA ALA A 408 -0.26 -36.52 -34.60
C ALA A 408 -0.39 -35.66 -35.88
N GLY A 409 -0.58 -34.35 -35.72
CA GLY A 409 -0.77 -33.40 -36.83
C GLY A 409 -2.13 -33.46 -37.53
N SER A 410 -3.07 -34.30 -37.05
CA SER A 410 -4.43 -34.40 -37.59
C SER A 410 -5.34 -33.26 -37.08
N MET A 411 -6.39 -32.93 -37.85
CA MET A 411 -7.39 -31.93 -37.45
C MET A 411 -8.32 -32.51 -36.37
N GLU A 412 -8.61 -33.79 -36.51
CA GLU A 412 -9.40 -34.64 -35.62
C GLU A 412 -8.81 -34.60 -34.20
N ARG A 413 -7.48 -34.76 -34.07
CA ARG A 413 -6.76 -34.58 -32.80
C ARG A 413 -6.90 -33.16 -32.24
N HIS A 414 -6.87 -32.12 -33.08
CA HIS A 414 -7.03 -30.75 -32.60
C HIS A 414 -8.45 -30.51 -32.07
N LEU A 415 -9.47 -31.03 -32.76
CA LEU A 415 -10.87 -30.92 -32.36
C LEU A 415 -11.17 -31.70 -31.07
N ASP A 416 -10.65 -32.93 -30.90
CA ASP A 416 -10.81 -33.71 -29.67
C ASP A 416 -10.24 -32.96 -28.45
N ILE A 417 -9.00 -32.47 -28.57
CA ILE A 417 -8.33 -31.74 -27.48
C ILE A 417 -9.10 -30.47 -27.12
N GLN A 418 -9.53 -29.66 -28.11
CA GLN A 418 -10.30 -28.44 -27.86
C GLN A 418 -11.67 -28.72 -27.26
N PHE A 419 -12.39 -29.74 -27.77
CA PHE A 419 -13.70 -30.12 -27.25
C PHE A 419 -13.61 -30.56 -25.78
N ARG A 420 -12.66 -31.46 -25.45
CA ARG A 420 -12.52 -31.97 -24.07
C ARG A 420 -12.09 -30.87 -23.10
N LEU A 421 -11.10 -30.04 -23.46
CA LEU A 421 -10.65 -28.93 -22.60
C LEU A 421 -11.75 -27.88 -22.38
N LEU A 422 -12.47 -27.47 -23.43
CA LEU A 422 -13.57 -26.51 -23.30
C LEU A 422 -14.75 -27.09 -22.49
N ARG A 423 -14.95 -28.41 -22.53
CA ARG A 423 -15.98 -29.11 -21.76
C ARG A 423 -15.62 -29.22 -20.26
N GLU A 424 -14.34 -29.32 -19.91
CA GLU A 424 -13.87 -29.26 -18.51
C GLU A 424 -14.14 -27.89 -17.88
N GLU A 425 -14.00 -26.78 -18.65
CA GLU A 425 -14.35 -25.42 -18.17
C GLU A 425 -15.86 -25.22 -17.91
N LEU A 426 -16.70 -26.24 -18.17
CA LEU A 426 -18.15 -26.24 -17.96
C LEU A 426 -18.63 -27.21 -16.85
N MET A 427 -17.71 -27.78 -16.08
CA MET A 427 -17.99 -28.65 -14.91
C MET A 427 -17.72 -27.98 -13.57
#